data_AF-A0A7Y5DK29-F1
#
_entry.id   AF-A0A7Y5DK29-F1
#
_cell.length_a   1.000
_cell.length_b   1.000
_cell.length_c   1.000
_cell.angle_alpha   90.00
_cell.angle_beta   90.00
_cell.angle_gamma   90.00
#
_symmetry.space_group_name_H-M   'P 1'
#
loop_
_entity.id
_entity.type
_entity.pdbx_description
1 polymer ?
#
loop_
_entity_poly.entity_id
_entity_poly.type
_entity_poly.pdbx_seq_one_letter_code
_entity_poly.pdbx_strand_id
1 'polypeptide(L)' 'EIGYVQPLWQAMQSGKISQIKIDVLAGDNSRSFNVMRSAAWKVWRRSKPLAQFSLV' A
#
# COMPACT_ATOMS: atom_id res chain seq x y z
N GLU A 1 16.73 1.86 7.74
CA GLU A 1 16.14 3.19 8.03
C GLU A 1 14.66 3.19 7.65
N ILE A 2 13.75 3.44 8.60
CA ILE A 2 12.28 3.47 8.38
C ILE A 2 11.71 4.87 8.68
N GLY A 3 12.57 5.84 9.02
CA GLY A 3 12.18 7.14 9.58
C GLY A 3 11.29 8.00 8.68
N TYR A 4 11.29 7.76 7.36
CA TYR A 4 10.46 8.49 6.40
C TYR A 4 9.04 7.93 6.25
N VAL A 5 8.79 6.67 6.63
CA VAL A 5 7.47 6.03 6.42
C VAL A 5 6.41 6.65 7.32
N GLN A 6 6.75 6.87 8.60
CA GLN A 6 5.84 7.41 9.60
C GLN A 6 5.30 8.82 9.26
N PRO A 7 6.13 9.82 8.91
CA PRO A 7 5.62 11.14 8.57
C PRO A 7 4.77 11.14 7.28
N LEU A 8 5.12 10.33 6.29
CA LEU A 8 4.32 10.19 5.06
C LEU A 8 2.96 9.56 5.34
N TRP A 9 2.92 8.56 6.21
CA TRP A 9 1.68 7.93 6.64
C TRP A 9 0.76 8.91 7.39
N GLN A 10 1.32 9.71 8.30
CA GLN A 10 0.59 10.76 9.01
C GLN A 10 0.09 11.87 8.07
N ALA A 11 0.90 12.27 7.09
CA ALA A 11 0.50 13.26 6.08
C ALA A 11 -0.65 12.74 5.19
N MET A 12 -0.67 11.43 4.88
CA MET A 12 -1.77 10.81 4.15
C MET A 12 -3.05 10.70 4.99
N GLN A 13 -2.94 10.35 6.28
CA GLN A 13 -4.10 10.30 7.19
C GLN A 13 -4.72 11.67 7.46
N SER A 14 -3.89 12.69 7.63
CA SER A 14 -4.34 14.09 7.80
C SER A 14 -4.92 14.72 6.53
N GLY A 15 -4.88 14.00 5.40
CA GLY A 15 -5.41 14.48 4.12
C GLY A 15 -4.50 15.48 3.39
N LYS A 16 -3.31 15.76 3.91
CA LYS A 16 -2.30 16.59 3.24
C LYS A 16 -1.75 15.91 1.99
N ILE A 17 -1.76 14.58 1.96
CA ILE A 17 -1.38 13.75 0.83
C ILE A 17 -2.58 12.87 0.45
N SER A 18 -3.02 12.97 -0.80
CA SER A 18 -4.11 12.13 -1.33
C SER A 18 -3.63 10.74 -1.73
N GLN A 19 -2.37 10.61 -2.14
CA GLN A 19 -1.81 9.42 -2.75
C GLN A 19 -0.29 9.30 -2.53
N ILE A 20 0.19 8.08 -2.28
CA ILE A 20 1.61 7.72 -2.28
C ILE A 20 1.84 6.64 -3.34
N LYS A 21 2.74 6.91 -4.30
CA LYS A 21 3.19 5.92 -5.29
C LYS A 21 4.60 5.46 -4.93
N ILE A 22 4.82 4.16 -4.88
CA ILE A 22 6.12 3.54 -4.64
C ILE A 22 6.47 2.72 -5.88
N ASP A 23 7.48 3.17 -6.60
CA ASP A 23 8.03 2.44 -7.73
C ASP A 23 9.24 1.64 -7.27
N VAL A 24 9.10 0.31 -7.24
CA VAL A 24 10.18 -0.62 -6.92
C VAL A 24 10.77 -1.12 -8.21
N LEU A 25 12.03 -0.73 -8.47
CA LEU A 25 12.81 -1.24 -9.59
C LEU A 25 13.38 -2.62 -9.18
N ALA A 26 12.99 -3.66 -9.90
CA ALA A 26 13.43 -5.02 -9.68
C ALA A 26 14.06 -5.57 -10.97
N GLY A 27 15.32 -5.20 -11.22
CA GLY A 27 16.08 -5.63 -12.40
C GLY A 27 15.33 -5.29 -13.68
N ASP A 28 14.86 -6.33 -14.40
CA ASP A 28 14.14 -6.22 -15.67
C ASP A 28 12.66 -5.82 -15.53
N ASN A 29 12.15 -5.71 -14.30
CA ASN A 29 10.75 -5.40 -14.04
C ASN A 29 10.60 -4.21 -13.09
N SER A 30 9.62 -3.37 -13.33
CA SER A 30 9.17 -2.36 -12.36
C SER A 30 7.85 -2.80 -11.75
N ARG A 31 7.72 -2.65 -10.43
CA ARG A 31 6.45 -2.81 -9.72
C ARG A 31 6.05 -1.49 -9.10
N SER A 32 4.92 -0.96 -9.54
CA SER A 32 4.33 0.24 -8.98
C SER A 32 3.25 -0.13 -7.96
N PHE A 33 3.40 0.36 -6.73
CA PHE A 33 2.38 0.28 -5.70
C PHE A 33 1.77 1.66 -5.49
N ASN A 34 0.45 1.74 -5.55
CA ASN A 34 -0.27 2.99 -5.34
C ASN A 34 -1.16 2.87 -4.10
N VAL A 35 -0.90 3.70 -3.09
CA VAL A 35 -1.68 3.79 -1.86
C VAL A 35 -2.41 5.12 -1.85
N MET A 36 -3.72 5.06 -2.09
CA MET A 36 -4.62 6.21 -1.91
C MET A 36 -5.08 6.28 -0.46
N ARG A 37 -5.38 7.49 0.03
CA ARG A 37 -5.99 7.68 1.38
C ARG A 37 -7.25 6.82 1.57
N SER A 38 -8.12 6.76 0.56
CA SER A 38 -9.35 5.94 0.57
C SER A 38 -9.08 4.43 0.61
N ALA A 39 -7.87 4.02 0.22
CA ALA A 39 -7.40 2.65 0.21
C ALA A 39 -6.41 2.36 1.35
N ALA A 40 -6.20 3.29 2.29
CA ALA A 40 -5.29 3.09 3.43
C ALA A 40 -5.67 1.87 4.28
N TRP A 41 -6.97 1.55 4.35
CA TRP A 41 -7.46 0.33 5.00
C TRP A 41 -6.94 -0.96 4.33
N LYS A 42 -6.60 -0.93 3.03
CA LYS A 42 -6.06 -2.09 2.30
C LYS A 42 -4.68 -2.51 2.79
N VAL A 43 -3.90 -1.59 3.37
CA VAL A 43 -2.61 -1.92 4.00
C VAL A 43 -2.81 -2.90 5.15
N TRP A 44 -3.94 -2.80 5.86
CA TRP A 44 -4.31 -3.69 6.95
C TRP A 44 -5.04 -4.96 6.47
N ARG A 45 -5.55 -4.97 5.24
CA ARG A 45 -6.21 -6.15 4.66
C ARG A 45 -5.14 -7.05 4.03
N ARG A 46 -4.82 -8.17 4.70
CA ARG A 46 -4.06 -9.25 4.05
C ARG A 46 -4.79 -9.69 2.78
N SER A 47 -4.13 -9.55 1.63
CA SER A 47 -4.62 -10.14 0.38
C SER A 47 -4.58 -11.65 0.52
N LYS A 48 -5.74 -12.19 0.87
CA LYS A 48 -5.95 -13.60 1.14
C LYS A 48 -6.63 -14.17 -0.11
N PRO A 49 -6.04 -15.17 -0.80
CA PRO A 49 -6.63 -15.75 -2.00
C PRO A 49 -8.06 -16.20 -1.74
N LEU A 50 -9.00 -15.82 -2.60
CA LEU A 50 -10.41 -16.18 -2.45
C LEU A 50 -10.62 -17.70 -2.37
N ALA A 51 -9.72 -18.46 -3.00
CA ALA A 51 -9.68 -19.92 -2.99
C ALA A 51 -9.69 -20.54 -1.58
N GLN A 52 -9.18 -19.85 -0.56
CA GLN A 52 -9.17 -20.38 0.82
C GLN A 52 -10.55 -20.37 1.49
N PHE A 53 -11.55 -19.74 0.89
CA PHE A 53 -12.94 -19.69 1.37
C PHE A 53 -13.89 -20.54 0.51
N SER A 54 -13.35 -21.31 -0.44
CA SER A 54 -14.15 -22.26 -1.20
C SER A 54 -14.40 -23.49 -0.31
N LEU A 55 -15.63 -23.65 0.17
CA LEU A 55 -16.11 -24.92 0.73
C LEU A 55 -16.24 -25.90 -0.45
N VAL A 56 -15.37 -26.91 -0.49
CA VAL A 56 -15.59 -28.14 -1.26
C VAL A 56 -16.61 -28.99 -0.52
#